data_AF-N9Q8Y9-F1
#
_entry.id   AF-N9Q8Y9-F1
#
_cell.length_a   1.000
_cell.length_b   1.000
_cell.length_c   1.000
_cell.angle_alpha   90.00
_cell.angle_beta   90.00
_cell.angle_gamma   90.00
#
_symmetry.space_group_name_H-M   'P 1'
#
loop_
_entity.id
_entity.type
_entity.pdbx_description
1 polymer ?
#
loop_
_entity_poly.entity_id
_entity_poly.type
_entity_poly.pdbx_seq_one_letter_code
_entity_poly.pdbx_strand_id
1 'polypeptide(L)'
;MILNKKALYVTTLLSIGLIGCKNPISKHVDCDDPSAISLVQTVLKNDLDKRLDKELKSLIEGNVIKDLDPAKLKLSGKNVQYNIVDSRTDFIDPNSTRTKCAIDLTVVIPDDTIKKSNEARKKIEEDSIDKQATKLDVEYESNKVKLILQYVLQPTDKGDKVLAVVENTGNVQKLVSDILVYAFLKPQIEKNIIKNNEAARVYQRQAERAYNEAQEAADAAAQEAVDAAAEAENY
;
A
#
# COMPACT_ATOMS: atom_id res chain seq x y z
N MET A 1 -26.53 -15.59 20.70
CA MET A 1 -27.12 -14.28 20.33
C MET A 1 -26.04 -13.51 19.58
N ILE A 2 -26.12 -13.51 18.25
CA ILE A 2 -25.10 -12.94 17.35
C ILE A 2 -25.46 -11.47 17.14
N LEU A 3 -24.65 -10.54 17.66
CA LEU A 3 -24.86 -9.10 17.42
C LEU A 3 -24.01 -8.64 16.23
N ASN A 4 -24.71 -8.44 15.12
CA ASN A 4 -24.19 -7.98 13.85
C ASN A 4 -23.95 -6.45 13.93
N LYS A 5 -22.69 -5.99 13.99
CA LYS A 5 -22.35 -4.56 13.93
C LYS A 5 -22.09 -4.16 12.48
N LYS A 6 -23.09 -3.52 11.87
CA LYS A 6 -22.92 -2.79 10.60
C LYS A 6 -21.99 -1.60 10.86
N ALA A 7 -20.78 -1.64 10.32
CA ALA A 7 -19.85 -0.51 10.31
C ALA A 7 -20.38 0.55 9.32
N LEU A 8 -20.84 1.67 9.87
CA LEU A 8 -21.20 2.86 9.10
C LEU A 8 -19.90 3.50 8.60
N TYR A 9 -19.64 3.39 7.29
CA TYR A 9 -18.54 4.10 6.64
C TYR A 9 -18.84 5.61 6.63
N VAL A 10 -18.22 6.34 7.56
CA VAL A 10 -18.19 7.81 7.52
C VAL A 10 -17.05 8.22 6.61
N THR A 11 -17.36 8.57 5.37
CA THR A 11 -16.45 9.22 4.44
C THR A 11 -16.28 10.67 4.87
N THR A 12 -15.20 10.97 5.60
CA THR A 12 -14.77 12.34 5.87
C THR A 12 -14.37 13.04 4.57
N LEU A 13 -15.30 13.80 4.00
CA LEU A 13 -15.06 14.79 2.94
C LEU A 13 -14.07 15.84 3.46
N LEU A 14 -12.86 15.87 2.89
CA LEU A 14 -11.87 16.89 3.20
C LEU A 14 -11.83 17.90 2.06
N SER A 15 -12.54 18.99 2.25
CA SER A 15 -12.62 20.12 1.32
C SER A 15 -11.45 21.08 1.56
N ILE A 16 -10.57 21.21 0.57
CA ILE A 16 -9.51 22.23 0.53
C ILE A 16 -10.02 23.34 -0.39
N GLY A 17 -9.75 24.60 -0.07
CA GLY A 17 -10.21 25.73 -0.88
C GLY A 17 -9.08 26.67 -1.23
N LEU A 18 -9.06 27.13 -2.48
CA LEU A 18 -8.22 28.24 -2.95
C LEU A 18 -9.05 29.53 -2.96
N ILE A 19 -8.37 30.66 -2.76
CA ILE A 19 -8.97 32.01 -2.85
C ILE A 19 -9.22 32.31 -4.34
N GLY A 20 -10.48 32.43 -4.74
CA GLY A 20 -10.85 32.74 -6.11
C GLY A 20 -10.72 34.22 -6.45
N CYS A 21 -10.17 34.54 -7.62
CA CYS A 21 -10.26 35.89 -8.21
C CYS A 21 -11.70 36.14 -8.69
N LYS A 22 -12.31 37.25 -8.24
CA LYS A 22 -13.68 37.66 -8.56
C LYS A 22 -13.89 37.82 -10.08
N ASN A 23 -14.65 36.92 -10.70
CA ASN A 23 -15.39 37.22 -11.92
C ASN A 23 -16.90 37.14 -11.60
N PRO A 24 -17.66 38.24 -11.70
CA PRO A 24 -19.00 38.35 -11.11
C PRO A 24 -20.14 37.72 -11.96
N ILE A 25 -19.85 36.81 -12.90
CA ILE A 25 -20.82 36.43 -13.96
C ILE A 25 -21.24 34.94 -13.92
N SER A 26 -20.50 34.04 -13.26
CA SER A 26 -20.88 32.62 -13.18
C SER A 26 -21.01 32.14 -11.72
N LYS A 27 -22.11 31.44 -11.41
CA LYS A 27 -22.30 30.71 -10.14
C LYS A 27 -21.51 29.38 -10.08
N HIS A 28 -20.90 29.00 -11.21
CA HIS A 28 -20.23 27.73 -11.43
C HIS A 28 -18.76 27.96 -11.76
N VAL A 29 -17.92 26.99 -11.39
CA VAL A 29 -16.51 26.96 -11.73
C VAL A 29 -16.33 26.11 -12.96
N ASP A 30 -15.55 26.58 -13.91
CA ASP A 30 -15.21 25.85 -15.12
C ASP A 30 -14.32 24.65 -14.77
N CYS A 31 -14.59 23.51 -15.39
CA CYS A 31 -13.87 22.27 -15.08
C CYS A 31 -12.38 22.32 -15.47
N ASP A 32 -12.01 23.17 -16.42
CA ASP A 32 -10.65 23.39 -16.88
C ASP A 32 -9.94 24.57 -16.18
N ASP A 33 -10.58 25.19 -15.19
CA ASP A 33 -9.95 26.24 -14.39
C ASP A 33 -8.64 25.72 -13.75
N PRO A 34 -7.49 26.39 -13.98
CA PRO A 34 -6.20 25.92 -13.46
C PRO A 34 -6.14 25.79 -11.94
N SER A 35 -6.86 26.66 -11.21
CA SER A 35 -6.92 26.61 -9.75
C SER A 35 -7.76 25.42 -9.29
N ALA A 36 -8.86 25.13 -9.97
CA ALA A 36 -9.68 23.95 -9.73
C ALA A 36 -8.92 22.65 -10.01
N ILE A 37 -8.17 22.56 -11.11
CA ILE A 37 -7.32 21.41 -11.41
C ILE A 37 -6.24 21.22 -10.34
N SER A 38 -5.56 22.30 -9.92
CA SER A 38 -4.58 22.25 -8.84
C SER A 38 -5.20 21.77 -7.52
N LEU A 39 -6.43 22.18 -7.24
CA LEU A 39 -7.18 21.73 -6.09
C LEU A 39 -7.50 20.22 -6.16
N VAL A 40 -7.95 19.72 -7.32
CA VAL A 40 -8.18 18.28 -7.55
C VAL A 40 -6.90 17.47 -7.32
N GLN A 41 -5.75 17.92 -7.85
CA GLN A 41 -4.45 17.28 -7.59
C GLN A 41 -4.10 17.25 -6.10
N THR A 42 -4.42 18.32 -5.38
CA THR A 42 -4.19 18.40 -3.93
C THR A 42 -5.07 17.41 -3.17
N VAL A 43 -6.35 17.28 -3.55
CA VAL A 43 -7.26 16.29 -2.99
C VAL A 43 -6.73 14.87 -3.21
N LEU A 44 -6.30 14.54 -4.44
CA LEU A 44 -5.72 13.23 -4.77
C LEU A 44 -4.51 12.87 -3.91
N LYS A 45 -3.58 13.83 -3.72
CA LYS A 45 -2.40 13.67 -2.88
C LYS A 45 -2.77 13.48 -1.41
N ASN A 46 -3.69 14.29 -0.90
CA ASN A 46 -4.11 14.21 0.50
C ASN A 46 -4.86 12.92 0.81
N ASP A 47 -5.65 12.41 -0.13
CA ASP A 47 -6.32 11.13 0.03
C ASP A 47 -5.34 9.96 0.02
N LEU A 48 -4.30 10.01 -0.82
CA LEU A 48 -3.20 9.05 -0.79
C LEU A 48 -2.47 9.09 0.57
N ASP A 49 -2.08 10.28 1.03
CA ASP A 49 -1.38 10.48 2.31
C ASP A 49 -2.18 9.92 3.49
N LYS A 50 -3.49 10.18 3.53
CA LYS A 50 -4.39 9.62 4.55
C LYS A 50 -4.46 8.10 4.49
N ARG A 51 -4.49 7.53 3.27
CA ARG A 51 -4.53 6.08 3.09
C ARG A 51 -3.25 5.44 3.61
N LEU A 52 -2.10 6.00 3.25
CA LEU A 52 -0.79 5.58 3.76
C LEU A 52 -0.71 5.70 5.29
N ASP A 53 -1.22 6.79 5.86
CA ASP A 53 -1.30 6.96 7.32
C ASP A 53 -2.13 5.87 8.00
N LYS A 54 -3.27 5.51 7.39
CA LYS A 54 -4.14 4.46 7.91
C LYS A 54 -3.45 3.09 7.84
N GLU A 55 -2.82 2.77 6.71
CA GLU A 55 -2.11 1.51 6.51
C GLU A 55 -0.94 1.37 7.48
N LEU A 56 -0.19 2.45 7.65
CA LEU A 56 0.89 2.53 8.61
C LEU A 56 0.44 2.26 10.04
N LYS A 57 -0.63 2.94 10.49
CA LYS A 57 -1.19 2.71 11.83
C LYS A 57 -1.60 1.25 12.01
N SER A 58 -2.24 0.67 11.01
CA SER A 58 -2.64 -0.75 11.03
C SER A 58 -1.43 -1.69 11.14
N LEU A 59 -0.32 -1.39 10.46
CA LEU A 59 0.90 -2.21 10.52
C LEU A 59 1.61 -2.13 11.88
N ILE A 60 1.60 -0.94 12.50
CA ILE A 60 2.15 -0.69 13.84
C ILE A 60 1.31 -1.42 14.90
N GLU A 61 -0.02 -1.23 14.87
CA GLU A 61 -0.95 -1.86 15.82
C GLU A 61 -0.91 -3.39 15.72
N GLY A 62 -0.72 -3.93 14.51
CA GLY A 62 -0.58 -5.37 14.28
C GLY A 62 0.74 -5.97 14.77
N ASN A 63 1.65 -5.19 15.38
CA ASN A 63 3.01 -5.61 15.74
C ASN A 63 3.79 -6.22 14.56
N VAL A 64 3.40 -5.93 13.33
CA VAL A 64 4.03 -6.50 12.14
C VAL A 64 5.46 -5.98 12.04
N ILE A 65 5.70 -4.73 12.46
CA ILE A 65 7.01 -4.07 12.35
C ILE A 65 7.21 -3.03 13.46
N LYS A 66 8.36 -3.10 14.16
CA LYS A 66 8.69 -2.21 15.30
C LYS A 66 9.43 -0.92 14.92
N ASP A 67 10.09 -0.89 13.76
CA ASP A 67 10.97 0.20 13.33
C ASP A 67 10.52 0.81 12.00
N LEU A 68 9.27 1.29 11.94
CA LEU A 68 8.78 2.03 10.78
C LEU A 68 8.93 3.53 11.00
N ASP A 69 9.58 4.22 10.07
CA ASP A 69 9.58 5.67 10.01
C ASP A 69 8.40 6.16 9.14
N PRO A 70 7.33 6.69 9.75
CA PRO A 70 6.15 7.20 9.04
C PRO A 70 6.50 8.23 7.95
N ALA A 71 7.52 9.05 8.20
CA ALA A 71 7.89 10.13 7.31
C ALA A 71 8.42 9.59 5.98
N LYS A 72 9.15 8.46 5.99
CA LYS A 72 9.70 7.86 4.77
C LYS A 72 8.63 7.30 3.84
N LEU A 73 7.57 6.70 4.38
CA LEU A 73 6.43 6.23 3.57
C LEU A 73 5.66 7.41 2.97
N LYS A 74 5.47 8.49 3.73
CA LYS A 74 4.87 9.73 3.18
C LYS A 74 5.73 10.35 2.08
N LEU A 75 7.04 10.33 2.24
CA LEU A 75 7.96 10.84 1.22
C LEU A 75 7.89 10.03 -0.08
N SER A 76 7.66 8.71 -0.04
CA SER A 76 7.46 7.94 -1.28
C SER A 76 6.14 8.29 -1.97
N GLY A 77 5.08 8.60 -1.23
CA GLY A 77 3.82 9.13 -1.76
C GLY A 77 3.99 10.43 -2.55
N LYS A 78 4.90 11.32 -2.12
CA LYS A 78 5.19 12.59 -2.82
C LYS A 78 5.85 12.41 -4.20
N ASN A 79 6.48 11.26 -4.44
CA ASN A 79 7.12 10.96 -5.74
C ASN A 79 6.12 10.44 -6.78
N VAL A 80 4.86 10.18 -6.38
CA VAL A 80 3.77 9.84 -7.30
C VAL A 80 3.35 11.10 -8.05
N GLN A 81 3.39 11.03 -9.38
CA GLN A 81 3.01 12.15 -10.25
C GLN A 81 1.58 11.97 -10.74
N TYR A 82 0.81 13.06 -10.73
CA TYR A 82 -0.57 13.09 -11.22
C TYR A 82 -0.61 13.98 -12.46
N ASN A 83 -0.70 13.35 -13.62
CA ASN A 83 -0.86 14.04 -14.90
C ASN A 83 -2.34 14.08 -15.23
N ILE A 84 -2.86 15.28 -15.47
CA ILE A 84 -4.27 15.54 -15.64
C ILE A 84 -4.44 16.31 -16.94
N VAL A 85 -5.20 15.77 -17.88
CA VAL A 85 -5.41 16.33 -19.22
C VAL A 85 -6.87 16.23 -19.64
N ASP A 86 -7.27 17.08 -20.59
CA ASP A 86 -8.56 16.98 -21.30
C ASP A 86 -9.79 17.02 -20.37
N SER A 87 -9.87 18.09 -19.56
CA SER A 87 -11.03 18.35 -18.70
C SER A 87 -12.31 18.60 -19.49
N ARG A 88 -13.43 18.05 -19.02
CA ARG A 88 -14.76 18.29 -19.58
C ARG A 88 -15.81 18.47 -18.49
N THR A 89 -16.80 19.30 -18.80
CA THR A 89 -18.00 19.46 -17.98
C THR A 89 -18.98 18.36 -18.34
N ASP A 90 -19.28 17.48 -17.38
CA ASP A 90 -20.28 16.42 -17.56
C ASP A 90 -21.68 16.91 -17.21
N PHE A 91 -21.83 17.74 -16.17
CA PHE A 91 -23.13 18.25 -15.74
C PHE A 91 -23.05 19.52 -14.89
N ILE A 92 -23.95 20.47 -15.15
CA ILE A 92 -24.15 21.66 -14.32
C ILE A 92 -25.48 21.49 -13.58
N ASP A 93 -25.45 21.54 -12.25
CA ASP A 93 -26.67 21.42 -11.44
C ASP A 93 -27.48 22.73 -11.50
N PRO A 94 -28.72 22.72 -12.03
CA PRO A 94 -29.53 23.94 -12.11
C PRO A 94 -30.01 24.45 -10.74
N ASN A 95 -29.98 23.61 -9.70
CA ASN A 95 -30.50 23.91 -8.37
C ASN A 95 -29.39 24.19 -7.34
N SER A 96 -28.11 24.11 -7.72
CA SER A 96 -26.99 24.38 -6.81
C SER A 96 -25.80 24.98 -7.55
N THR A 97 -24.73 25.34 -6.83
CA THR A 97 -23.47 25.82 -7.44
C THR A 97 -22.55 24.68 -7.88
N ARG A 98 -23.05 23.43 -7.91
CA ARG A 98 -22.25 22.25 -8.23
C ARG A 98 -22.04 22.10 -9.73
N THR A 99 -20.80 21.83 -10.09
CA THR A 99 -20.40 21.42 -11.43
C THR A 99 -19.76 20.05 -11.34
N LYS A 100 -20.27 19.07 -12.09
CA LYS A 100 -19.64 17.76 -12.26
C LYS A 100 -18.76 17.77 -13.49
N CYS A 101 -17.57 17.24 -13.33
CA CYS A 101 -16.51 17.25 -14.31
C CYS A 101 -15.93 15.85 -14.47
N ALA A 102 -15.39 15.58 -15.66
CA ALA A 102 -14.55 14.42 -15.92
C ALA A 102 -13.22 14.89 -16.51
N ILE A 103 -12.14 14.16 -16.20
CA ILE A 103 -10.80 14.51 -16.67
C ILE A 103 -9.94 13.26 -16.80
N ASP A 104 -9.06 13.22 -17.79
CA ASP A 104 -8.17 12.08 -17.99
C ASP A 104 -7.00 12.18 -17.02
N LEU A 105 -6.95 11.25 -16.06
CA LEU A 105 -5.92 11.15 -15.05
C LEU A 105 -4.95 10.01 -15.42
N THR A 106 -3.67 10.33 -15.45
CA THR A 106 -2.58 9.35 -15.42
C THR A 106 -1.76 9.53 -14.15
N VAL A 107 -1.75 8.49 -13.31
CA VAL A 107 -0.88 8.43 -12.12
C VAL A 107 0.39 7.68 -12.50
N VAL A 108 1.55 8.32 -12.34
CA VAL A 108 2.86 7.74 -12.64
C VAL A 108 3.57 7.41 -11.34
N ILE A 109 3.96 6.15 -11.19
CA ILE A 109 4.69 5.64 -10.04
C ILE A 109 6.15 5.40 -10.45
N PRO A 110 7.16 5.79 -9.66
CA PRO A 110 8.55 5.52 -10.01
C PRO A 110 8.86 4.03 -10.23
N ASP A 111 9.64 3.70 -11.26
CA ASP A 111 9.97 2.31 -11.61
C ASP A 111 10.70 1.56 -10.49
N ASP A 112 11.56 2.27 -9.75
CA ASP A 112 12.29 1.69 -8.62
C ASP A 112 11.32 1.18 -7.53
N THR A 113 10.18 1.85 -7.40
CA THR A 113 9.15 1.59 -6.40
C THR A 113 8.28 0.42 -6.86
N ILE A 114 7.92 0.38 -8.14
CA ILE A 114 7.27 -0.79 -8.77
C ILE A 114 8.14 -2.04 -8.57
N LYS A 115 9.43 -1.94 -8.89
CA LYS A 115 10.37 -3.06 -8.76
C LYS A 115 10.48 -3.54 -7.31
N LYS A 116 10.72 -2.62 -6.36
CA LYS A 116 10.81 -2.96 -4.93
C LYS A 116 9.53 -3.62 -4.42
N SER A 117 8.36 -3.13 -4.84
CA SER A 117 7.06 -3.67 -4.45
C SER A 117 6.85 -5.10 -4.96
N ASN A 118 7.08 -5.36 -6.25
CA ASN A 118 6.98 -6.72 -6.80
C ASN A 118 7.99 -7.69 -6.18
N GLU A 119 9.21 -7.25 -5.92
CA GLU A 119 10.22 -8.06 -5.23
C GLU A 119 9.80 -8.40 -3.79
N ALA A 120 9.20 -7.46 -3.07
CA ALA A 120 8.65 -7.68 -1.73
C ALA A 120 7.48 -8.67 -1.75
N ARG A 121 6.51 -8.47 -2.64
CA ARG A 121 5.34 -9.35 -2.80
C ARG A 121 5.74 -10.79 -3.11
N LYS A 122 6.67 -10.97 -4.05
CA LYS A 122 7.19 -12.30 -4.41
C LYS A 122 7.78 -13.07 -3.22
N LYS A 123 8.43 -12.37 -2.28
CA LYS A 123 9.06 -13.00 -1.10
C LYS A 123 8.05 -13.53 -0.08
N ILE A 124 6.81 -13.07 -0.13
CA ILE A 124 5.73 -13.48 0.77
C ILE A 124 4.54 -14.09 -0.01
N GLU A 125 4.78 -14.48 -1.26
CA GLU A 125 3.80 -15.13 -2.14
C GLU A 125 2.51 -14.32 -2.39
N GLU A 126 2.61 -13.00 -2.29
CA GLU A 126 1.51 -12.08 -2.61
C GLU A 126 1.39 -11.83 -4.11
N ASP A 127 0.19 -11.44 -4.54
CA ASP A 127 -0.07 -11.10 -5.95
C ASP A 127 0.87 -10.02 -6.45
N SER A 128 1.30 -10.16 -7.71
CA SER A 128 1.99 -9.08 -8.43
C SER A 128 1.07 -7.87 -8.61
N ILE A 129 1.67 -6.72 -8.88
CA ILE A 129 0.94 -5.47 -9.12
C ILE A 129 -0.07 -5.65 -10.27
N ASP A 130 0.33 -6.28 -11.38
CA ASP A 130 -0.55 -6.50 -12.53
C ASP A 130 -1.77 -7.35 -12.17
N LYS A 131 -1.56 -8.46 -11.44
CA LYS A 131 -2.67 -9.31 -10.98
C LYS A 131 -3.61 -8.54 -10.05
N GLN A 132 -3.06 -7.73 -9.15
CA GLN A 132 -3.85 -6.91 -8.26
C GLN A 132 -4.66 -5.85 -9.04
N ALA A 133 -4.05 -5.19 -10.02
CA ALA A 133 -4.71 -4.21 -10.86
C ALA A 133 -5.90 -4.84 -11.60
N THR A 134 -5.73 -6.04 -12.17
CA THR A 134 -6.82 -6.80 -12.79
C THR A 134 -7.95 -7.10 -11.79
N LYS A 135 -7.61 -7.54 -10.57
CA LYS A 135 -8.63 -7.82 -9.52
C LYS A 135 -9.39 -6.57 -9.07
N LEU A 136 -8.76 -5.40 -9.14
CA LEU A 136 -9.34 -4.12 -8.78
C LEU A 136 -10.04 -3.41 -9.95
N ASP A 137 -10.02 -4.00 -11.15
CA ASP A 137 -10.51 -3.37 -12.38
C ASP A 137 -9.87 -1.99 -12.61
N VAL A 138 -8.55 -1.93 -12.46
CA VAL A 138 -7.74 -0.72 -12.64
C VAL A 138 -6.88 -0.87 -13.89
N GLU A 139 -6.97 0.09 -14.80
CA GLU A 139 -6.08 0.15 -15.96
C GLU A 139 -4.66 0.51 -15.51
N TYR A 140 -3.78 -0.50 -15.51
CA TYR A 140 -2.37 -0.37 -15.14
C TYR A 140 -1.49 -0.92 -16.27
N GLU A 141 -0.57 -0.09 -16.75
CA GLU A 141 0.38 -0.48 -17.78
C GLU A 141 1.67 0.31 -17.57
N SER A 142 2.82 -0.38 -17.59
CA SER A 142 4.16 0.23 -17.54
C SER A 142 4.21 1.39 -16.54
N ASN A 143 4.15 1.07 -15.23
CA ASN A 143 4.22 2.01 -14.10
C ASN A 143 3.18 3.14 -14.05
N LYS A 144 2.16 3.11 -14.93
CA LYS A 144 1.11 4.12 -15.04
C LYS A 144 -0.24 3.51 -14.71
N VAL A 145 -1.04 4.24 -13.95
CA VAL A 145 -2.46 3.96 -13.73
C VAL A 145 -3.27 5.00 -14.48
N LYS A 146 -4.22 4.57 -15.30
CA LYS A 146 -5.12 5.48 -16.03
C LYS A 146 -6.53 5.41 -15.46
N LEU A 147 -7.20 6.56 -15.42
CA LEU A 147 -8.56 6.70 -14.94
C LEU A 147 -9.21 7.93 -15.60
N ILE A 148 -10.44 7.79 -16.07
CA ILE A 148 -11.30 8.96 -16.28
C ILE A 148 -11.80 9.38 -14.90
N LEU A 149 -11.17 10.40 -14.32
CA LEU A 149 -11.46 10.89 -12.99
C LEU A 149 -12.76 11.70 -13.01
N GLN A 150 -13.73 11.29 -12.21
CA GLN A 150 -14.94 12.06 -11.95
C GLN A 150 -14.74 12.92 -10.70
N TYR A 151 -15.07 14.21 -10.80
CA TYR A 151 -14.96 15.14 -9.70
C TYR A 151 -16.04 16.21 -9.74
N VAL A 152 -16.31 16.80 -8.58
CA VAL A 152 -17.29 17.87 -8.39
C VAL A 152 -16.59 19.11 -7.89
N LEU A 153 -16.87 20.24 -8.55
CA LEU A 153 -16.48 21.57 -8.11
C LEU A 153 -17.69 22.29 -7.53
N GLN A 154 -17.50 22.96 -6.39
CA GLN A 154 -18.57 23.72 -5.75
C GLN A 154 -18.01 24.96 -5.05
N PRO A 155 -18.30 26.18 -5.54
CA PRO A 155 -18.12 27.39 -4.75
C PRO A 155 -18.87 27.32 -3.43
N THR A 156 -18.23 27.83 -2.38
CA THR A 156 -18.88 28.12 -1.10
C THR A 156 -19.91 29.24 -1.26
N ASP A 157 -20.90 29.30 -0.36
CA ASP A 157 -21.98 30.30 -0.42
C ASP A 157 -21.47 31.75 -0.36
N LYS A 158 -20.30 31.96 0.27
CA LYS A 158 -19.62 33.26 0.34
C LYS A 158 -18.85 33.61 -0.95
N GLY A 159 -18.64 32.63 -1.84
CA GLY A 159 -17.89 32.77 -3.08
C GLY A 159 -16.39 32.98 -2.90
N ASP A 160 -15.87 32.85 -1.68
CA ASP A 160 -14.45 33.08 -1.38
C ASP A 160 -13.57 31.85 -1.65
N LYS A 161 -14.18 30.65 -1.64
CA LYS A 161 -13.50 29.37 -1.86
C LYS A 161 -14.28 28.46 -2.79
N VAL A 162 -13.54 27.63 -3.53
CA VAL A 162 -14.05 26.49 -4.30
C VAL A 162 -13.69 25.20 -3.58
N LEU A 163 -14.63 24.27 -3.49
CA LEU A 163 -14.42 22.93 -2.96
C LEU A 163 -14.32 21.94 -4.14
N ALA A 164 -13.41 20.98 -4.03
CA ALA A 164 -13.34 19.85 -4.96
C ALA A 164 -13.57 18.53 -4.23
N VAL A 165 -14.29 17.62 -4.86
CA VAL A 165 -14.53 16.25 -4.39
C VAL A 165 -14.25 15.30 -5.54
N VAL A 166 -13.41 14.29 -5.34
CA VAL A 166 -13.19 13.21 -6.31
C VAL A 166 -14.11 12.02 -5.98
N GLU A 167 -14.69 11.37 -7.00
CA GLU A 167 -15.78 10.40 -6.78
C GLU A 167 -15.35 8.93 -6.97
N ASN A 168 -14.47 8.64 -7.94
CA ASN A 168 -14.20 7.26 -8.41
C ASN A 168 -12.75 6.81 -8.24
N THR A 169 -12.03 7.32 -7.25
CA THR A 169 -10.59 7.08 -7.06
C THR A 169 -10.26 5.87 -6.17
N GLY A 170 -11.25 5.22 -5.56
CA GLY A 170 -11.04 4.23 -4.49
C GLY A 170 -10.09 3.09 -4.87
N ASN A 171 -10.29 2.45 -6.02
CA ASN A 171 -9.47 1.32 -6.47
C ASN A 171 -8.08 1.77 -6.92
N VAL A 172 -7.96 2.93 -7.57
CA VAL A 172 -6.67 3.53 -7.96
C VAL A 172 -5.85 3.86 -6.73
N GLN A 173 -6.44 4.58 -5.76
CA GLN A 173 -5.81 4.88 -4.48
C GLN A 173 -5.42 3.60 -3.74
N LYS A 174 -6.24 2.54 -3.90
CA LYS A 174 -5.91 1.24 -3.33
C LYS A 174 -4.65 0.64 -3.91
N LEU A 175 -4.60 0.50 -5.23
CA LEU A 175 -3.45 -0.05 -5.92
C LEU A 175 -2.19 0.75 -5.63
N VAL A 176 -2.25 2.09 -5.75
CA VAL A 176 -1.11 2.98 -5.57
C VAL A 176 -0.55 2.87 -4.15
N SER A 177 -1.39 2.93 -3.10
CA SER A 177 -0.85 2.88 -1.75
C SER A 177 -0.33 1.48 -1.37
N ASP A 178 -0.99 0.40 -1.82
CA ASP A 178 -0.48 -0.96 -1.63
C ASP A 178 0.90 -1.13 -2.30
N ILE A 179 1.09 -0.55 -3.50
CA ILE A 179 2.41 -0.53 -4.17
C ILE A 179 3.46 0.14 -3.27
N LEU A 180 3.17 1.33 -2.77
CA LEU A 180 4.07 2.12 -1.93
C LEU A 180 4.39 1.40 -0.63
N VAL A 181 3.39 0.82 0.03
CA VAL A 181 3.55 0.05 1.26
C VAL A 181 4.47 -1.14 1.02
N TYR A 182 4.22 -1.99 0.02
CA TYR A 182 5.09 -3.14 -0.22
C TYR A 182 6.52 -2.75 -0.60
N ALA A 183 6.69 -1.70 -1.42
CA ALA A 183 8.03 -1.18 -1.73
C ALA A 183 8.77 -0.74 -0.47
N PHE A 184 8.05 -0.06 0.43
CA PHE A 184 8.57 0.44 1.69
C PHE A 184 8.85 -0.70 2.69
N LEU A 185 8.03 -1.75 2.71
CA LEU A 185 8.16 -2.90 3.60
C LEU A 185 9.27 -3.87 3.21
N LYS A 186 9.76 -3.81 1.96
CA LYS A 186 10.78 -4.72 1.43
C LYS A 186 11.94 -4.99 2.40
N PRO A 187 12.62 -3.99 3.00
CA PRO A 187 13.76 -4.25 3.87
C PRO A 187 13.41 -5.08 5.12
N GLN A 188 12.20 -4.87 5.66
CA GLN A 188 11.74 -5.58 6.86
C GLN A 188 11.30 -7.00 6.53
N ILE A 189 10.66 -7.19 5.37
CA ILE A 189 10.35 -8.53 4.84
C ILE A 189 11.65 -9.33 4.66
N GLU A 190 12.67 -8.72 4.05
CA GLU A 190 13.98 -9.36 3.85
C GLU A 190 14.66 -9.70 5.18
N LYS A 191 14.67 -8.78 6.14
CA LYS A 191 15.21 -9.00 7.48
C LYS A 191 14.52 -10.17 8.21
N ASN A 192 13.20 -10.25 8.10
CA ASN A 192 12.42 -11.33 8.74
C ASN A 192 12.69 -12.70 8.10
N ILE A 193 12.78 -12.76 6.77
CA ILE A 193 13.13 -14.01 6.07
C ILE A 193 14.53 -14.48 6.46
N ILE A 194 15.52 -13.57 6.51
CA ILE A 194 16.89 -13.91 6.93
C ILE A 194 16.88 -14.46 8.37
N LYS A 195 16.24 -13.76 9.31
CA LYS A 195 16.12 -14.24 10.70
C LYS A 195 15.49 -15.62 10.81
N ASN A 196 14.40 -15.87 10.08
CA ASN A 196 13.71 -17.16 10.10
C ASN A 196 14.58 -18.28 9.51
N ASN A 197 15.30 -17.99 8.41
CA ASN A 197 16.22 -18.95 7.80
C ASN A 197 17.42 -19.24 8.71
N GLU A 198 17.96 -18.24 9.39
CA GLU A 198 19.04 -18.43 10.37
C GLU A 198 18.58 -19.28 11.56
N ALA A 199 17.39 -19.00 12.11
CA ALA A 199 16.81 -19.79 13.18
C ALA A 199 16.59 -21.26 12.74
N ALA A 200 16.09 -21.48 11.53
CA ALA A 200 15.94 -22.82 10.96
C ALA A 200 17.29 -23.54 10.80
N ARG A 201 18.33 -22.84 10.34
CA ARG A 201 19.70 -23.39 10.22
C ARG A 201 20.33 -23.72 11.56
N VAL A 202 20.05 -22.94 12.61
CA VAL A 202 20.53 -23.23 13.97
C VAL A 202 19.81 -24.47 14.50
N TYR A 203 18.49 -24.55 14.33
CA TYR A 203 17.70 -25.72 14.72
C TYR A 203 18.18 -27.00 14.01
N GLN A 204 18.40 -26.94 12.69
CA GLN A 204 18.93 -28.07 11.93
C GLN A 204 20.31 -28.52 12.42
N ARG A 205 21.23 -27.58 12.67
CA ARG A 205 22.56 -27.92 13.21
C ARG A 205 22.50 -28.51 14.62
N GLN A 206 21.55 -28.06 15.45
CA GLN A 206 21.34 -28.64 16.78
C GLN A 206 20.78 -30.07 16.68
N ALA A 207 19.81 -30.30 15.81
CA ALA A 207 19.25 -31.63 15.56
C ALA A 207 20.31 -32.60 15.01
N GLU A 208 21.16 -32.15 14.08
CA GLU A 208 22.25 -32.95 13.52
C GLU A 208 23.31 -33.29 14.57
N ARG A 209 23.69 -32.34 15.43
CA ARG A 209 24.59 -32.61 16.56
C ARG A 209 24.02 -33.64 17.53
N ALA A 210 22.77 -33.48 17.93
CA ALA A 210 22.11 -34.41 18.83
C ALA A 210 22.00 -35.82 18.23
N TYR A 211 21.77 -35.91 16.90
CA TYR A 211 21.77 -37.19 16.18
C TYR A 211 23.16 -37.83 16.17
N ASN A 212 24.20 -37.07 15.83
CA ASN A 212 25.58 -37.58 15.79
C ASN A 212 26.07 -38.02 17.18
N GLU A 213 25.79 -37.23 18.22
CA GLU A 213 26.14 -37.58 19.62
C GLU A 213 25.43 -38.87 20.08
N ALA A 214 24.16 -39.05 19.71
CA ALA A 214 23.42 -40.28 20.03
C ALA A 214 23.98 -41.50 19.28
N GLN A 215 24.41 -41.32 18.03
CA GLN A 215 25.03 -42.38 17.23
C GLN A 215 26.41 -42.76 17.78
N GLU A 216 27.26 -41.79 18.11
CA GLU A 216 28.56 -42.02 18.73
C GLU A 216 28.44 -42.77 20.07
N ALA A 217 27.45 -42.42 20.90
CA ALA A 217 27.19 -43.12 22.16
C ALA A 217 26.71 -44.57 21.94
N ALA A 218 25.89 -44.82 20.91
CA ALA A 218 25.43 -46.16 20.58
C ALA A 218 26.57 -47.04 20.04
N ASP A 219 27.43 -46.49 19.18
CA ASP A 219 28.59 -47.18 18.63
C ASP A 219 29.62 -47.51 19.73
N ALA A 220 29.86 -46.57 20.64
CA ALA A 220 30.73 -46.80 21.80
C ALA A 220 30.19 -47.92 22.72
N ALA A 221 28.90 -47.91 23.03
CA ALA A 221 28.27 -48.95 23.86
C ALA A 221 28.29 -50.33 23.18
N ALA A 222 28.13 -50.38 21.85
CA ALA A 222 28.24 -51.62 21.09
C ALA A 222 29.69 -52.17 21.11
N GLN A 223 30.69 -51.30 20.98
CA GLN A 223 32.09 -51.69 21.06
C GLN A 223 32.45 -52.23 22.46
N GLU A 224 32.03 -51.55 23.53
CA GLU A 224 32.25 -52.03 24.91
C GLU A 224 31.63 -53.42 25.13
N ALA A 225 30.45 -53.70 24.57
CA ALA A 225 29.82 -55.01 24.67
C ALA A 225 30.59 -56.11 23.92
N VAL A 226 31.16 -55.78 22.76
CA VAL A 226 32.02 -56.71 21.98
C VAL A 226 33.30 -57.02 22.74
N ASP A 227 33.95 -55.99 23.30
CA ASP A 227 35.21 -56.16 24.04
C ASP A 227 34.98 -56.99 25.32
N ALA A 228 33.88 -56.73 26.05
CA ALA A 228 33.51 -57.52 27.23
C ALA A 228 33.21 -59.00 26.90
N ALA A 229 32.59 -59.28 25.75
CA ALA A 229 32.35 -60.65 25.29
C ALA A 229 33.66 -61.37 24.94
N ALA A 230 34.61 -60.67 24.30
CA ALA A 230 35.92 -61.23 23.95
C ALA A 230 36.79 -61.53 25.18
N GLU A 231 36.68 -60.73 26.25
CA GLU A 231 37.35 -61.01 27.52
C GLU A 231 36.75 -62.22 28.25
N ALA A 232 35.43 -62.43 28.16
CA ALA A 232 34.75 -63.57 28.77
C ALA A 232 35.07 -64.92 28.07
N GLU A 233 35.41 -64.91 26.78
CA GLU A 233 35.82 -66.12 26.04
C GLU A 233 37.28 -66.55 26.30
N ASN A 234 38.10 -65.71 26.94
CA ASN A 234 39.51 -65.99 27.21
C ASN A 234 39.80 -66.50 28.65
N TYR A 235 38.77 -66.87 29.41
CA TYR A 235 38.84 -67.52 30.73
C TYR A 235 38.24 -68.92 30.69
#